data_AF-A0A932I460-F1
#
_entry.id   AF-A0A932I460-F1
#
_cell.length_a   1.000
_cell.length_b   1.000
_cell.length_c   1.000
_cell.angle_alpha   90.00
_cell.angle_beta   90.00
_cell.angle_gamma   90.00
#
_symmetry.space_group_name_H-M   'P 1'
#
loop_
_entity.id
_entity.type
_entity.pdbx_description
1 polymer ?
#
loop_
_entity_poly.entity_id
_entity_poly.type
_entity_poly.pdbx_seq_one_letter_code
_entity_poly.pdbx_strand_id
1 'polypeptide(L)'
;MRIRLALALVLAILPASAPAQERREGDPGRVEFFTPGSRRAGYAVIDPSSGRMDFYDSQSRRTGYGKIENGRIERFDLRSRRIGQGKTR
;
A
#
# COMPACT_ATOMS: atom_id res chain seq x y z
N MET A 1 25.24 53.89 16.20
CA MET A 1 24.33 52.97 15.50
C MET A 1 24.97 51.58 15.45
N ARG A 2 24.34 50.60 16.11
CA ARG A 2 24.43 49.12 15.99
C ARG A 2 25.80 48.40 16.00
N ILE A 3 25.84 47.42 16.92
CA ILE A 3 26.88 46.46 17.27
C ILE A 3 26.76 45.21 16.36
N ARG A 4 27.87 44.46 16.22
CA ARG A 4 28.03 42.97 16.22
C ARG A 4 28.71 42.42 14.96
N LEU A 5 29.96 41.99 15.05
CA LEU A 5 30.46 40.68 15.50
C LEU A 5 30.01 39.51 14.61
N ALA A 6 31.01 38.90 13.97
CA ALA A 6 31.24 37.47 13.76
C ALA A 6 30.13 36.60 13.12
N LEU A 7 30.52 35.83 12.11
CA LEU A 7 30.84 34.40 12.24
C LEU A 7 30.54 33.68 10.92
N ALA A 8 31.52 32.89 10.47
CA ALA A 8 31.46 32.08 9.25
C ALA A 8 30.35 31.02 9.29
N LEU A 9 29.77 30.69 8.14
CA LEU A 9 29.09 29.41 7.96
C LEU A 9 29.27 28.90 6.52
N VAL A 10 30.23 27.98 6.37
CA VAL A 10 30.28 27.02 5.27
C VAL A 10 29.05 26.11 5.42
N LEU A 11 28.20 25.99 4.39
CA LEU A 11 27.15 24.97 4.38
C LEU A 11 27.27 24.09 3.13
N ALA A 12 27.35 22.81 3.43
CA ALA A 12 27.78 21.71 2.60
C ALA A 12 26.85 21.38 1.43
N ILE A 13 27.47 20.79 0.40
CA ILE A 13 26.87 20.11 -0.74
C ILE A 13 26.07 18.91 -0.20
N LEU A 14 24.77 18.85 -0.49
CA LEU A 14 23.97 17.63 -0.35
C LEU A 14 23.47 17.20 -1.74
N PRO A 15 23.94 16.08 -2.31
CA PRO A 15 23.10 15.35 -3.23
C PRO A 15 21.95 14.76 -2.42
N ALA A 16 20.73 15.21 -2.69
CA ALA A 16 19.51 14.62 -2.15
C ALA A 16 19.29 13.25 -2.80
N SER A 17 20.14 12.27 -2.45
CA SER A 17 19.87 10.86 -2.70
C SER A 17 18.78 10.43 -1.72
N ALA A 18 17.53 10.73 -2.04
CA ALA A 18 16.41 10.10 -1.34
C ALA A 18 16.61 8.57 -1.46
N PRO A 19 16.59 7.80 -0.36
CA PRO A 19 16.64 6.36 -0.49
C PRO A 19 15.37 5.94 -1.24
N ALA A 20 15.55 5.48 -2.48
CA ALA A 20 14.54 4.69 -3.15
C ALA A 20 14.24 3.53 -2.18
N GLN A 21 13.07 3.54 -1.54
CA GLN A 21 12.65 2.45 -0.68
C GLN A 21 12.57 1.21 -1.57
N GLU A 22 13.63 0.41 -1.51
CA GLU A 22 13.71 -0.91 -2.10
C GLU A 22 12.60 -1.71 -1.45
N ARG A 23 11.43 -1.77 -2.11
CA ARG A 23 10.31 -2.60 -1.66
C ARG A 23 10.87 -4.00 -1.52
N ARG A 24 10.96 -4.47 -0.28
CA ARG A 24 11.50 -5.81 -0.02
C ARG A 24 10.55 -6.79 -0.67
N GLU A 25 11.11 -7.74 -1.40
CA GLU A 25 10.33 -8.82 -1.98
C GLU A 25 9.67 -9.60 -0.84
N GLY A 26 8.34 -9.45 -0.69
CA GLY A 26 7.60 -9.94 0.47
C GLY A 26 6.81 -8.87 1.25
N ASP A 27 7.11 -7.58 1.06
CA ASP A 27 6.34 -6.53 1.73
C ASP A 27 4.90 -6.49 1.24
N PRO A 28 3.91 -6.38 2.15
CA PRO A 28 2.52 -6.37 1.75
C PRO A 28 2.22 -5.16 0.85
N GLY A 29 1.73 -5.46 -0.35
CA GLY A 29 1.33 -4.48 -1.35
C GLY A 29 -0.07 -3.95 -1.04
N ARG A 30 -0.31 -2.66 -1.31
CA ARG A 30 -1.64 -2.07 -1.19
C ARG A 30 -2.14 -1.65 -2.57
N VAL A 31 -3.34 -2.11 -2.91
CA VAL A 31 -4.02 -1.78 -4.18
C VAL A 31 -5.28 -0.99 -3.85
N GLU A 32 -5.40 0.23 -4.37
CA GLU A 32 -6.59 1.05 -4.22
C GLU A 32 -7.65 0.69 -5.27
N PHE A 33 -8.92 0.74 -4.88
CA PHE A 33 -10.06 0.58 -5.77
C PHE A 33 -10.74 1.93 -5.97
N PHE A 34 -11.00 2.27 -7.23
CA PHE A 34 -11.72 3.48 -7.60
C PHE A 34 -12.98 3.15 -8.38
N THR A 35 -14.03 3.92 -8.14
CA THR A 35 -15.23 3.93 -8.97
C THR A 35 -14.95 4.63 -10.31
N PRO A 36 -15.81 4.46 -11.34
CA PRO A 36 -15.65 5.15 -12.63
C PRO A 36 -15.54 6.69 -12.56
N GLY A 37 -15.96 7.31 -11.45
CA GLY A 37 -15.81 8.74 -11.18
C GLY A 37 -14.56 9.11 -10.39
N SER A 38 -13.54 8.25 -10.35
CA SER A 38 -12.30 8.43 -9.56
C SER A 38 -12.51 8.60 -8.05
N ARG A 39 -13.70 8.27 -7.53
CA ARG A 39 -13.94 8.24 -6.07
C ARG A 39 -13.39 6.93 -5.51
N ARG A 40 -12.66 7.01 -4.41
CA ARG A 40 -12.11 5.85 -3.69
C ARG A 40 -13.24 4.95 -3.19
N ALA A 41 -13.27 3.72 -3.69
CA ALA A 41 -14.21 2.68 -3.28
C ALA A 41 -13.70 1.86 -2.08
N GLY A 42 -12.38 1.73 -1.95
CA GLY A 42 -11.74 0.91 -0.92
C GLY A 42 -10.32 0.52 -1.33
N TYR A 43 -9.78 -0.50 -0.70
CA TYR A 43 -8.45 -1.04 -1.03
C TYR A 43 -8.31 -2.50 -0.63
N ALA A 44 -7.30 -3.17 -1.16
CA ALA A 44 -6.83 -4.45 -0.68
C ALA A 44 -5.38 -4.34 -0.20
N VAL A 45 -5.07 -5.07 0.87
CA VAL A 45 -3.69 -5.35 1.30
C VAL A 45 -3.39 -6.78 0.90
N ILE A 46 -2.32 -6.97 0.13
CA ILE A 46 -1.90 -8.24 -0.46
C ILE A 46 -0.61 -8.64 0.24
N ASP A 47 -0.63 -9.77 0.91
CA ASP A 47 0.57 -10.43 1.42
C ASP A 47 1.03 -11.47 0.39
N PRO A 48 2.08 -11.17 -0.40
CA PRO A 48 2.55 -12.08 -1.43
C PRO A 48 3.16 -13.35 -0.86
N SER A 49 3.65 -13.34 0.39
CA SER A 49 4.27 -14.51 1.02
C SER A 49 3.26 -15.61 1.35
N SER A 50 2.03 -15.21 1.73
CA SER A 50 0.95 -16.14 2.08
C SER A 50 -0.13 -16.29 1.00
N GLY A 51 -0.07 -15.47 -0.06
CA GLY A 51 -1.14 -15.38 -1.07
C GLY A 51 -2.46 -14.84 -0.50
N ARG A 52 -2.44 -14.23 0.68
CA ARG A 52 -3.62 -13.67 1.34
C ARG A 52 -3.87 -12.24 0.87
N MET A 53 -5.15 -11.90 0.71
CA MET A 53 -5.58 -10.54 0.46
C MET A 53 -6.64 -10.13 1.47
N ASP A 54 -6.53 -8.96 2.07
CA ASP A 54 -7.55 -8.41 2.95
C ASP A 54 -8.21 -7.20 2.30
N PHE A 55 -9.54 -7.21 2.19
CA PHE A 55 -10.30 -6.17 1.51
C PHE A 55 -10.89 -5.18 2.52
N TYR A 56 -10.83 -3.90 2.18
CA TYR A 56 -11.29 -2.79 3.00
C TYR A 56 -12.16 -1.85 2.18
N ASP A 57 -13.16 -1.26 2.82
CA ASP A 57 -13.97 -0.20 2.22
C ASP A 57 -13.25 1.17 2.24
N SER A 58 -13.92 2.20 1.73
CA SER A 58 -13.41 3.57 1.70
C SER A 58 -13.16 4.17 3.10
N GLN A 59 -13.76 3.59 4.15
CA GLN A 59 -13.58 3.98 5.55
C GLN A 59 -12.55 3.10 6.28
N SER A 60 -11.80 2.28 5.54
CA SER A 60 -10.80 1.36 6.10
C SER A 60 -11.38 0.29 7.03
N ARG A 61 -12.66 -0.06 6.85
CA ARG A 61 -13.27 -1.20 7.53
C ARG A 61 -13.06 -2.44 6.68
N ARG A 62 -12.58 -3.51 7.29
CA ARG A 62 -12.41 -4.79 6.59
C ARG A 62 -13.77 -5.33 6.17
N THR A 63 -13.90 -5.71 4.91
CA THR A 63 -15.13 -6.24 4.30
C THR A 63 -15.05 -7.72 3.97
N GLY A 64 -13.84 -8.29 3.96
CA GLY A 64 -13.60 -9.68 3.67
C GLY A 64 -12.12 -9.98 3.48
N TYR A 65 -11.85 -11.17 2.95
CA TYR A 65 -10.50 -11.57 2.57
C TYR A 65 -10.55 -12.42 1.29
N GLY A 66 -9.39 -12.63 0.69
CA GLY A 66 -9.21 -13.50 -0.44
C GLY A 66 -7.95 -14.33 -0.30
N LYS A 67 -7.89 -15.38 -1.11
CA LYS A 67 -6.75 -16.29 -1.20
C LYS A 67 -6.38 -16.47 -2.67
N ILE A 68 -5.09 -16.52 -2.92
CA ILE A 68 -4.53 -16.91 -4.21
C ILE A 68 -3.92 -18.29 -4.05
N GLU A 69 -4.49 -19.28 -4.74
CA GLU A 69 -3.99 -20.65 -4.76
C GLU A 69 -3.96 -21.14 -6.22
N ASN A 70 -2.79 -21.54 -6.72
CA ASN A 70 -2.62 -22.08 -8.08
C ASN A 70 -3.21 -21.18 -9.18
N GLY A 71 -2.99 -19.86 -9.08
CA GLY A 71 -3.53 -18.88 -10.03
C GLY A 71 -5.06 -18.70 -9.99
N ARG A 72 -5.74 -19.30 -9.01
CA ARG A 72 -7.14 -18.99 -8.71
C ARG A 72 -7.22 -18.01 -7.56
N ILE A 73 -8.10 -17.05 -7.71
CA ILE A 73 -8.47 -16.11 -6.66
C ILE A 73 -9.81 -16.54 -6.11
N GLU A 74 -9.90 -16.66 -4.79
CA GLU A 74 -11.16 -16.87 -4.08
C GLU A 74 -11.41 -15.68 -3.17
N ARG A 75 -12.67 -15.23 -3.08
CA ARG A 75 -13.08 -14.14 -2.19
C ARG A 75 -14.10 -14.64 -1.18
N PHE A 76 -13.89 -14.24 0.07
CA PHE A 76 -14.71 -14.60 1.21
C PHE A 76 -15.22 -13.35 1.92
N ASP A 77 -16.44 -13.41 2.46
CA ASP A 77 -16.92 -12.43 3.41
C ASP A 77 -16.27 -12.61 4.80
N LEU A 78 -16.61 -11.74 5.76
CA LEU A 78 -16.09 -11.82 7.13
C LEU A 78 -16.54 -13.08 7.89
N ARG A 79 -17.54 -13.81 7.38
CA ARG A 79 -18.05 -15.06 7.95
C ARG A 79 -17.43 -16.28 7.24
N SER A 80 -16.36 -16.07 6.46
CA SER A 80 -15.68 -17.11 5.69
C SER A 80 -16.56 -17.78 4.63
N ARG A 81 -17.66 -17.14 4.21
CA ARG A 81 -18.47 -17.64 3.09
C ARG A 81 -17.88 -17.15 1.79
N ARG A 82 -17.75 -18.06 0.82
CA ARG A 82 -17.25 -17.72 -0.51
C ARG A 82 -18.27 -16.87 -1.24
N ILE A 83 -17.87 -15.67 -1.65
CA ILE A 83 -18.72 -14.69 -2.33
C ILE A 83 -18.26 -14.38 -3.75
N GLY A 84 -17.11 -14.90 -4.17
CA GLY A 84 -16.59 -14.69 -5.51
C GLY A 84 -15.37 -15.52 -5.84
N GLN A 85 -15.06 -15.59 -7.13
CA GLN A 85 -13.87 -16.27 -7.65
C GLN A 85 -13.35 -15.59 -8.91
N GLY A 86 -12.05 -15.73 -9.17
CA GLY A 86 -11.39 -15.27 -10.38
C GLY A 86 -10.18 -16.15 -10.72
N LYS A 87 -9.54 -15.86 -11.84
CA LYS A 87 -8.25 -16.43 -12.23
C LYS A 87 -7.27 -15.30 -12.49
N THR A 88 -6.04 -15.46 -12.05
CA THR A 88 -4.91 -14.64 -12.54
C THR A 88 -4.61 -15.10 -13.96
N ARG A 89 -4.48 -14.16 -14.90
CA ARG A 89 -4.08 -14.46 -16.28
C ARG A 89 -2.58 -14.55 -16.40
#